data_AF-A0A4P5NS90-F1
#
_entry.id   AF-A0A4P5NS90-F1
#
_cell.length_a   1.000
_cell.length_b   1.000
_cell.length_c   1.000
_cell.angle_alpha   90.00
_cell.angle_beta   90.00
_cell.angle_gamma   90.00
#
_symmetry.space_group_name_H-M   'P 1'
#
loop_
_entity.id
_entity.type
_entity.pdbx_description
1 polymer ?
#
loop_
_entity_poly.entity_id
_entity_poly.type
_entity_poly.pdbx_seq_one_letter_code
_entity_poly.pdbx_strand_id
1 'polypeptide(L)'
;MGVPWWVALVTDCPLPALLDCGQAAGHAAAALRAGLGGVIAHVPAAQHRALVSLAQVTGGHIMAQRPASLDLPLRGAGHVLEQYLRAHAMPGAVRHPDGGIGSIRHD
;
A
#
# COMPACT_ATOMS: atom_id res chain seq x y z
N MET A 1 10.77 -15.54 4.17
CA MET A 1 9.34 -15.41 3.77
C MET A 1 9.27 -14.51 2.55
N GLY A 2 8.56 -14.91 1.50
CA GLY A 2 8.56 -14.19 0.20
C GLY A 2 7.29 -13.40 -0.05
N VAL A 3 7.21 -12.76 -1.23
CA VAL A 3 6.06 -11.97 -1.68
C VAL A 3 4.71 -12.70 -1.53
N PRO A 4 4.54 -13.99 -1.90
CA PRO A 4 3.25 -14.66 -1.79
C PRO A 4 2.71 -14.73 -0.36
N TRP A 5 3.60 -14.91 0.62
CA TRP A 5 3.22 -14.94 2.03
C TRP A 5 2.74 -13.57 2.50
N TRP A 6 3.44 -12.50 2.09
CA TRP A 6 3.03 -11.13 2.44
C TRP A 6 1.69 -10.77 1.82
N VAL A 7 1.47 -11.12 0.54
CA VAL A 7 0.18 -10.94 -0.15
C VAL A 7 -0.95 -11.60 0.64
N ALA A 8 -0.77 -12.86 1.04
CA ALA A 8 -1.77 -13.58 1.82
C ALA A 8 -2.08 -12.88 3.16
N LEU A 9 -1.06 -12.32 3.81
CA LEU A 9 -1.23 -11.60 5.07
C LEU A 9 -2.03 -10.29 4.92
N VAL A 10 -1.84 -9.58 3.82
CA VAL A 10 -2.44 -8.26 3.60
C VAL A 10 -3.71 -8.28 2.74
N THR A 11 -4.15 -9.46 2.28
CA THR A 11 -5.30 -9.61 1.37
C THR A 11 -6.58 -9.00 1.94
N ASP A 12 -6.83 -9.16 3.24
CA ASP A 12 -8.01 -8.62 3.91
C ASP A 12 -7.76 -7.24 4.55
N CYS A 13 -6.60 -6.62 4.28
CA CYS A 13 -6.31 -5.29 4.80
C CYS A 13 -7.01 -4.23 3.94
N PRO A 14 -7.90 -3.40 4.52
CA PRO A 14 -8.60 -2.36 3.76
C PRO A 14 -7.71 -1.14 3.45
N LEU A 15 -6.47 -1.12 3.96
CA LEU A 15 -5.51 -0.05 3.76
C LEU A 15 -4.47 -0.44 2.70
N PRO A 16 -3.91 0.54 1.95
CA PRO A 16 -2.86 0.27 0.98
C PRO A 16 -1.67 -0.43 1.63
N ALA A 17 -1.38 -1.66 1.21
CA ALA A 17 -0.25 -2.42 1.71
C ALA A 17 1.03 -2.05 0.95
N LEU A 18 2.10 -1.79 1.70
CA LEU A 18 3.44 -1.52 1.18
C LEU A 18 4.36 -2.69 1.49
N LEU A 19 5.26 -3.03 0.56
CA LEU A 19 6.34 -3.99 0.81
C LEU A 19 7.69 -3.33 0.60
N ASP A 20 8.53 -3.38 1.64
CA ASP A 20 9.93 -2.99 1.52
C ASP A 20 10.77 -4.15 0.99
N CYS A 21 11.29 -3.97 -0.24
CA CYS A 21 12.11 -4.93 -0.94
C CYS A 21 13.61 -4.62 -0.84
N GLY A 22 14.01 -3.50 -0.21
CA GLY A 22 15.40 -3.06 -0.14
C GLY A 22 16.07 -3.01 -1.52
N GLN A 23 17.19 -3.72 -1.68
CA GLN A 23 17.94 -3.86 -2.95
C GLN A 23 17.41 -4.96 -3.87
N ALA A 24 16.39 -5.73 -3.47
CA ALA A 24 15.95 -6.90 -4.20
C ALA A 24 14.92 -6.55 -5.28
N ALA A 25 15.40 -6.11 -6.45
CA ALA A 25 14.55 -5.78 -7.60
C ALA A 25 13.61 -6.93 -8.02
N GLY A 26 14.03 -8.18 -7.86
CA GLY A 26 13.19 -9.35 -8.16
C GLY A 26 11.97 -9.46 -7.24
N HIS A 27 12.12 -9.18 -5.94
CA HIS A 27 11.00 -9.13 -5.01
C HIS A 27 10.09 -7.95 -5.30
N ALA A 28 10.65 -6.80 -5.65
CA ALA A 28 9.87 -5.62 -6.03
C ALA A 28 8.99 -5.90 -7.26
N ALA A 29 9.56 -6.52 -8.29
CA ALA A 29 8.81 -6.90 -9.49
C ALA A 29 7.74 -7.97 -9.20
N ALA A 30 8.05 -8.95 -8.35
CA ALA A 30 7.07 -9.97 -7.95
C ALA A 30 5.90 -9.36 -7.17
N ALA A 31 6.16 -8.38 -6.28
CA ALA A 31 5.13 -7.69 -5.51
C ALA A 31 4.21 -6.86 -6.40
N LEU A 32 4.76 -6.09 -7.34
CA LEU A 32 3.96 -5.35 -8.33
C LEU A 32 3.08 -6.29 -9.16
N ARG A 33 3.63 -7.41 -9.64
CA ARG A 33 2.87 -8.42 -10.40
C ARG A 33 1.78 -9.10 -9.59
N ALA A 34 1.96 -9.18 -8.26
CA ALA A 34 0.96 -9.70 -7.35
C ALA A 34 -0.13 -8.67 -6.99
N GLY A 35 -0.08 -7.45 -7.55
CA GLY A 35 -1.09 -6.42 -7.36
C GLY A 35 -0.90 -5.59 -6.09
N LEU A 36 0.29 -5.59 -5.48
CA LEU A 36 0.54 -4.68 -4.37
C LEU A 36 0.47 -3.22 -4.83
N GLY A 37 -0.26 -2.41 -4.07
CA GLY A 37 -0.44 -0.97 -4.34
C GLY A 37 0.85 -0.16 -4.22
N GLY A 38 1.82 -0.60 -3.41
CA GLY A 38 3.12 0.05 -3.36
C GLY A 38 4.28 -0.82 -2.89
N VAL A 39 5.46 -0.48 -3.41
CA VAL A 39 6.71 -1.19 -3.17
C VAL A 39 7.83 -0.17 -2.93
N ILE A 40 8.62 -0.38 -1.87
CA ILE A 40 9.82 0.40 -1.60
C ILE A 40 11.02 -0.39 -2.11
N ALA A 41 11.82 0.23 -2.97
CA ALA A 41 13.02 -0.39 -3.51
C ALA A 41 14.11 0.66 -3.69
N HIS A 42 15.27 0.41 -3.09
CA HIS A 42 16.48 1.18 -3.32
C HIS A 42 17.32 0.36 -4.29
N VAL A 43 17.26 0.64 -5.59
CA VAL A 43 17.95 -0.17 -6.61
C VAL A 43 18.62 0.75 -7.63
N PRO A 44 19.63 0.25 -8.39
CA PRO A 44 20.28 1.06 -9.43
C PRO A 44 19.28 1.66 -10.43
N ALA A 45 19.61 2.82 -10.99
CA ALA A 45 18.71 3.60 -11.84
C ALA A 45 18.11 2.84 -13.03
N ALA A 46 18.85 1.89 -13.63
CA ALA A 46 18.34 1.04 -14.70
C ALA A 46 17.21 0.11 -14.21
N GLN A 47 17.40 -0.53 -13.06
CA GLN A 47 16.41 -1.41 -12.44
C GLN A 47 15.21 -0.60 -11.94
N HIS A 48 15.46 0.58 -11.36
CA HIS A 48 14.40 1.48 -10.92
C HIS A 48 13.49 1.87 -12.10
N ARG A 49 14.06 2.25 -13.26
CA ARG A 49 13.27 2.55 -14.47
C ARG A 49 12.41 1.36 -14.92
N ALA A 50 12.97 0.15 -14.92
CA ALA A 50 12.22 -1.05 -15.26
C ALA A 50 11.04 -1.30 -14.29
N LEU A 51 11.26 -1.10 -12.99
CA LEU A 51 10.22 -1.22 -11.98
C LEU A 51 9.14 -0.15 -12.13
N VAL A 52 9.49 1.09 -12.46
CA VAL A 52 8.52 2.17 -12.73
C VAL A 52 7.63 1.81 -13.92
N SER A 53 8.20 1.32 -15.02
CA SER A 53 7.40 0.87 -16.17
C SER A 53 6.47 -0.29 -15.80
N LEU A 54 6.94 -1.24 -14.98
CA LEU A 54 6.09 -2.33 -14.49
C LEU A 54 4.96 -1.83 -13.58
N ALA A 55 5.25 -0.85 -12.72
CA ALA A 55 4.30 -0.24 -11.82
C ALA A 55 3.16 0.46 -12.59
N GLN A 56 3.48 1.16 -13.68
CA GLN A 56 2.49 1.77 -14.57
C GLN A 56 1.53 0.74 -15.20
N VAL A 57 2.04 -0.43 -15.57
CA VAL A 57 1.21 -1.50 -16.17
C VAL A 57 0.36 -2.21 -15.12
N THR A 58 0.86 -2.34 -13.90
CA THR A 58 0.20 -3.06 -12.80
C THR A 58 -0.70 -2.18 -11.93
N GLY A 59 -0.66 -0.86 -12.11
CA GLY A 59 -1.36 0.10 -11.27
C GLY A 59 -0.75 0.27 -9.88
N GLY A 60 0.49 -0.18 -9.68
CA GLY A 60 1.23 -0.03 -8.42
C GLY A 60 2.12 1.22 -8.40
N HIS A 61 2.73 1.48 -7.25
CA HIS A 61 3.67 2.58 -7.07
C HIS A 61 5.04 2.10 -6.56
N ILE A 62 6.11 2.69 -7.09
CA ILE A 62 7.49 2.46 -6.62
C ILE A 62 7.97 3.68 -5.85
N MET A 63 8.48 3.44 -4.65
CA MET A 63 9.04 4.46 -3.77
C MET A 63 10.54 4.22 -3.60
N ALA A 64 11.33 5.25 -3.88
CA ALA A 64 12.79 5.20 -3.70
C ALA A 64 13.22 5.36 -2.24
N GLN A 65 12.34 5.91 -1.40
CA GLN A 65 12.55 6.11 0.02
C GLN A 65 11.35 5.59 0.81
N ARG A 66 11.64 5.01 1.97
CA ARG A 66 10.64 4.63 2.94
C ARG A 66 9.94 5.90 3.45
N PRO A 67 8.61 6.01 3.37
CA PRO A 67 7.91 7.14 3.99
C PRO A 67 8.20 7.17 5.49
N ALA A 68 8.48 8.35 6.04
CA ALA A 68 8.82 8.52 7.46
C ALA A 68 7.71 8.04 8.42
N SER A 69 6.49 7.90 7.92
CA SER A 69 5.36 7.26 8.61
C SER A 69 5.47 5.74 8.74
N LEU A 70 6.53 5.10 8.23
CA LEU A 70 6.91 3.72 8.56
C LEU A 70 8.02 3.68 9.62
N ASP A 71 8.73 4.79 9.84
CA ASP A 71 9.66 5.00 10.97
C ASP A 71 8.91 5.61 12.16
N LEU A 72 7.75 5.02 12.46
CA LEU A 72 6.92 5.48 13.56
C LEU A 72 7.64 5.22 14.88
N PRO A 73 7.85 6.24 15.72
CA PRO A 73 8.33 5.99 17.08
C PRO A 73 7.35 5.07 17.80
N LEU A 74 7.87 4.14 18.61
CA LEU A 74 7.07 3.14 19.34
C LEU A 74 5.88 3.75 20.11
N ARG A 75 5.99 5.03 20.51
CA ARG A 75 4.88 5.83 21.05
C ARG A 75 4.39 6.83 20.01
N GLY A 76 3.07 6.92 19.84
CA GLY A 76 2.43 7.89 18.95
C GLY A 76 2.36 7.46 17.48
N ALA A 77 2.81 6.24 17.18
CA ALA A 77 2.82 5.66 15.85
C ALA A 77 1.46 5.76 15.13
N GLY A 78 0.37 5.43 15.83
CA GLY A 78 -0.97 5.49 15.26
C GLY A 78 -1.35 6.89 14.75
N HIS A 79 -0.99 7.94 15.49
CA HIS A 79 -1.36 9.31 15.14
C HIS A 79 -0.59 9.84 13.92
N VAL A 80 0.71 9.55 13.84
CA VAL A 80 1.56 9.95 12.70
C VAL A 80 1.16 9.18 11.43
N LEU A 81 0.86 7.88 11.55
CA LEU A 81 0.35 7.08 10.43
C LEU A 81 -1.00 7.60 9.94
N GLU A 82 -1.93 7.86 10.87
CA GLU A 82 -3.23 8.42 10.55
C GLU A 82 -3.11 9.76 9.83
N GLN A 83 -2.22 10.65 10.29
CA GLN A 83 -1.98 11.96 9.65
C GLN A 83 -1.40 11.80 8.25
N TYR A 84 -0.44 10.88 8.06
CA TYR A 84 0.12 10.58 6.74
C TYR A 84 -0.94 10.03 5.78
N LEU A 85 -1.74 9.06 6.23
CA LEU A 85 -2.81 8.47 5.42
C LEU A 85 -3.87 9.51 5.07
N ARG A 86 -4.24 10.43 5.97
CA ARG A 86 -5.17 11.54 5.66
C ARG A 86 -4.57 12.52 4.66
N ALA A 87 -3.29 12.86 4.79
CA ALA A 87 -2.62 13.80 3.89
C ALA A 87 -2.45 13.24 2.46
N HIS A 88 -2.42 11.91 2.32
CA HIS A 88 -2.26 11.22 1.04
C HIS A 88 -3.49 10.42 0.62
N ALA A 89 -4.60 10.52 1.38
CA ALA A 89 -5.89 10.01 0.95
C ALA A 89 -6.28 10.81 -0.29
N MET A 90 -6.28 10.14 -1.43
CA MET A 90 -6.65 10.76 -2.70
C MET A 90 -8.03 11.42 -2.57
N PRO A 91 -8.25 12.63 -3.14
CA PRO A 91 -9.56 13.26 -3.17
C PRO A 91 -10.52 12.36 -3.96
N GLY A 92 -11.37 11.61 -3.26
CA GLY A 92 -12.36 10.73 -3.88
C GLY A 92 -12.98 9.70 -2.95
N ALA A 93 -12.30 9.29 -1.87
CA ALA A 93 -12.87 8.32 -0.92
C ALA A 93 -13.67 9.01 0.20
N VAL A 94 -14.79 9.66 -0.14
CA VAL A 94 -15.81 10.01 0.86
C VAL A 94 -16.58 8.74 1.21
N ARG A 95 -16.37 8.22 2.43
CA ARG A 95 -17.23 7.19 3.00
C ARG A 95 -18.42 7.90 3.64
N HIS A 96 -19.61 7.74 3.07
CA HIS A 96 -20.86 8.18 3.71
C HIS A 96 -21.02 7.46 5.07
N PRO A 97 -21.38 8.17 6.16
CA PRO A 97 -21.49 7.58 7.48
C PRO A 97 -22.77 6.77 7.75
N ASP A 98 -23.72 6.69 6.81
CA ASP A 98 -24.99 6.01 7.07
C ASP A 98 -25.03 4.58 6.52
N GLY A 99 -24.37 3.68 7.27
CA GLY A 99 -24.58 2.24 7.18
C GLY A 99 -25.82 1.82 7.94
N GLY A 100 -27.01 2.03 7.36
CA GLY A 100 -28.27 1.48 7.85
C GLY A 100 -28.95 0.65 6.77
N ILE A 101 -28.93 -0.68 6.91
CA ILE A 101 -29.67 -1.60 6.04
C ILE A 101 -30.54 -2.53 6.90
N GLY A 102 -31.86 -2.49 6.65
CA GLY A 102 -32.86 -3.51 6.98
C GLY A 102 -33.92 -3.10 8.02
N SER A 103 -35.19 -3.51 7.98
CA SER A 103 -36.04 -4.20 6.99
C SER A 103 -37.49 -4.26 7.55
N ILE A 104 -38.49 -3.92 6.73
CA ILE A 104 -39.90 -4.40 6.59
C ILE A 104 -40.70 -4.93 7.83
N ARG A 105 -41.94 -4.40 8.02
CA ARG A 105 -43.26 -5.09 8.23
C ARG A 105 -44.41 -4.03 8.32
N HIS A 106 -45.44 -4.07 7.45
CA HIS A 106 -46.82 -4.57 7.71
C HIS A 106 -47.42 -3.94 8.99
N ASP A 107 -48.37 -2.99 8.95
CA ASP A 107 -49.71 -2.97 8.33
C ASP A 107 -50.15 -1.51 8.09
#